data_AF-A0AAD6GF09-F1
#
_entry.id   AF-A0AAD6GF09-F1
#
_cell.length_a   1.000
_cell.length_b   1.000
_cell.length_c   1.000
_cell.angle_alpha   90.00
_cell.angle_beta   90.00
_cell.angle_gamma   90.00
#
_symmetry.space_group_name_H-M   'P 1'
#
loop_
_entity.id
_entity.type
_entity.pdbx_description
1 polymer ?
#
loop_
_entity_poly.entity_id
_entity_poly.type
_entity_poly.pdbx_seq_one_letter_code
_entity_poly.pdbx_strand_id
1 'polypeptide(L)'
;MFNHLRASRQIILRLADSPLPSSTNENGRLFAFILEIYRYLILSNNIIPYGSIDCRTVPQDTFLDDILGTMSHFDTWGFVFGDSHGLFGTLPSIAVLAARRLTEETASQESLEMYHALHVQITEWNPPESKVPGQKLQLQRETALNLCREATFLYLETAMVPDATSDTQTLAKLQKYLDNIIYYAEQAAGSPYETIFLGPLIIAGSCMVRPDQRQLLQAGLRSNRFHMHHCLQAASLLEHLWNDPSGRLFGPYGLAITMRRHGMNLGIA
;
A
#
# COMPACT_ATOMS: atom_id res chain seq x y z
N MET A 1 -9.46 -3.71 -13.52
CA MET A 1 -9.63 -3.40 -12.09
C MET A 1 -10.13 -1.97 -11.83
N PHE A 2 -9.40 -0.90 -12.15
CA PHE A 2 -9.81 0.48 -11.79
C PHE A 2 -11.19 0.92 -12.32
N ASN A 3 -11.60 0.47 -13.51
CA ASN A 3 -12.97 0.70 -14.00
C ASN A 3 -14.02 -0.01 -13.14
N HIS A 4 -13.71 -1.19 -12.59
CA HIS A 4 -14.59 -1.86 -11.63
C HIS A 4 -14.65 -1.09 -10.31
N LEU A 5 -13.54 -0.55 -9.80
CA LEU A 5 -13.57 0.31 -8.62
C LEU A 5 -14.46 1.54 -8.82
N ARG A 6 -14.33 2.21 -9.97
CA ARG A 6 -15.21 3.34 -10.33
C ARG A 6 -16.69 2.93 -10.41
N ALA A 7 -16.99 1.74 -10.94
CA ALA A 7 -18.36 1.22 -10.99
C ALA A 7 -18.88 0.86 -9.58
N SER A 8 -18.08 0.17 -8.77
CA SER A 8 -18.38 -0.19 -7.38
C SER A 8 -18.69 1.05 -6.55
N ARG A 9 -17.93 2.13 -6.73
CA ARG A 9 -18.21 3.44 -6.12
C ARG A 9 -19.64 3.92 -6.37
N GLN A 10 -20.12 3.82 -7.60
CA GLN A 10 -21.49 4.25 -7.95
C GLN A 10 -22.56 3.38 -7.28
N ILE A 11 -22.29 2.08 -7.14
CA ILE A 11 -23.17 1.16 -6.42
C ILE A 11 -23.19 1.53 -4.93
N ILE A 12 -22.02 1.75 -4.33
CA ILE A 12 -21.89 2.14 -2.92
C ILE A 12 -22.65 3.43 -2.62
N LEU A 13 -22.51 4.46 -3.47
CA LEU A 13 -23.24 5.71 -3.30
C LEU A 13 -24.76 5.50 -3.27
N ARG A 14 -25.29 4.71 -4.21
CA ARG A 14 -26.72 4.40 -4.25
C ARG A 14 -27.21 3.61 -3.04
N LEU A 15 -26.37 2.71 -2.52
CA LEU A 15 -26.70 1.92 -1.33
C LEU A 15 -26.61 2.76 -0.05
N ALA A 16 -25.68 3.72 0.02
CA ALA A 16 -25.54 4.64 1.15
C ALA A 16 -26.73 5.63 1.26
N ASP A 17 -27.35 5.99 0.13
CA ASP A 17 -28.55 6.84 0.09
C ASP A 17 -29.84 6.10 0.54
N SER A 18 -29.78 4.78 0.71
CA SER A 18 -30.89 3.97 1.20
C SER A 18 -30.85 3.87 2.73
N PRO A 19 -32.00 3.78 3.43
CA PRO A 19 -32.00 3.61 4.88
C PRO A 19 -31.14 2.40 5.27
N LEU A 20 -30.07 2.68 6.03
CA LEU A 20 -29.10 1.69 6.45
C LEU A 20 -29.82 0.52 7.15
N PRO A 21 -29.55 -0.74 6.76
CA PRO A 21 -30.14 -1.89 7.42
C PRO A 21 -29.85 -1.87 8.92
N SER A 22 -30.85 -2.18 9.75
CA SER A 22 -30.68 -2.28 11.21
C SER A 22 -29.51 -3.22 11.57
N SER A 23 -28.84 -2.94 12.70
CA SER A 23 -27.63 -3.62 13.21
C SER A 23 -27.72 -5.15 13.38
N THR A 24 -28.90 -5.75 13.21
CA THR A 24 -29.18 -7.19 13.23
C THR A 24 -29.26 -7.84 11.84
N ASN A 25 -29.12 -7.08 10.76
CA ASN A 25 -29.35 -7.56 9.39
C ASN A 25 -28.05 -8.11 8.77
N GLU A 26 -28.08 -9.37 8.31
CA GLU A 26 -26.99 -9.99 7.54
C GLU A 26 -26.58 -9.14 6.33
N ASN A 27 -27.53 -8.41 5.73
CA ASN A 27 -27.25 -7.47 4.65
C ASN A 27 -26.36 -6.30 5.09
N GLY A 28 -26.50 -5.83 6.32
CA GLY A 28 -25.64 -4.79 6.90
C GLY A 28 -24.21 -5.28 7.10
N ARG A 29 -24.04 -6.51 7.61
CA ARG A 29 -22.72 -7.17 7.74
C ARG A 29 -22.05 -7.36 6.38
N LEU A 30 -22.79 -7.87 5.39
CA LEU A 30 -22.27 -8.05 4.03
C LEU A 30 -21.89 -6.71 3.40
N PHE A 31 -22.70 -5.66 3.58
CA PHE A 31 -22.40 -4.33 3.07
C PHE A 31 -21.13 -3.75 3.71
N ALA A 32 -20.99 -3.85 5.03
CA ALA A 32 -19.78 -3.42 5.74
C ALA A 32 -18.52 -4.12 5.22
N PHE A 33 -18.60 -5.44 5.01
CA PHE A 33 -17.49 -6.22 4.46
C PHE A 33 -17.14 -5.80 3.02
N ILE A 34 -18.13 -5.59 2.16
CA ILE A 34 -17.92 -5.10 0.77
C ILE A 34 -17.29 -3.71 0.79
N LEU A 35 -17.70 -2.82 1.70
CA LEU A 35 -17.11 -1.50 1.85
C LEU A 35 -15.65 -1.58 2.31
N GLU A 36 -15.33 -2.49 3.23
CA GLU A 36 -13.96 -2.71 3.67
C GLU A 36 -13.08 -3.21 2.52
N ILE A 37 -13.55 -4.17 1.70
CA ILE A 37 -12.86 -4.62 0.49
C ILE A 37 -12.66 -3.46 -0.48
N TYR A 38 -13.70 -2.68 -0.76
CA TYR A 38 -13.60 -1.51 -1.64
C TYR A 38 -12.55 -0.54 -1.12
N ARG A 39 -12.59 -0.21 0.17
CA ARG A 39 -11.62 0.69 0.82
C ARG A 39 -10.20 0.14 0.72
N TYR A 40 -10.00 -1.15 0.96
CA TYR A 40 -8.71 -1.81 0.82
C TYR A 40 -8.16 -1.67 -0.59
N LEU A 41 -8.96 -2.00 -1.61
CA LEU A 41 -8.54 -1.91 -3.00
C LEU A 41 -8.21 -0.47 -3.40
N ILE A 42 -8.96 0.52 -2.91
CA ILE A 42 -8.65 1.92 -3.18
C ILE A 42 -7.32 2.33 -2.53
N LEU A 43 -7.13 2.03 -1.24
CA LEU A 43 -5.97 2.47 -0.48
C LEU A 43 -4.69 1.76 -0.93
N SER A 44 -4.72 0.43 -1.03
CA SER A 44 -3.57 -0.41 -1.40
C SER A 44 -3.01 -0.12 -2.80
N ASN A 45 -3.79 0.49 -3.69
CA ASN A 45 -3.35 0.83 -5.04
C ASN A 45 -2.61 2.18 -5.17
N ASN A 46 -2.41 2.91 -4.08
CA ASN A 46 -1.65 4.18 -4.05
C ASN A 46 -0.12 3.98 -4.04
N ILE A 47 0.39 2.94 -4.72
CA ILE A 47 1.81 2.55 -4.74
C ILE A 47 2.69 3.39 -5.70
N ILE A 48 2.11 4.39 -6.36
CA ILE A 48 2.79 5.31 -7.29
C ILE A 48 2.30 6.74 -7.04
N PRO A 49 3.07 7.77 -7.45
CA PRO A 49 2.66 9.17 -7.33
C PRO A 49 1.26 9.41 -7.91
N TYR A 50 0.44 10.15 -7.18
CA TYR A 50 -0.95 10.43 -7.55
C TYR A 50 -1.03 11.12 -8.91
N GLY A 51 -2.01 10.73 -9.74
CA GLY A 51 -2.20 11.30 -11.07
C GLY A 51 -1.13 10.92 -12.10
N SER A 52 -0.11 10.12 -11.74
CA SER A 52 0.92 9.71 -12.71
C SER A 52 0.38 8.81 -13.83
N ILE A 53 -0.73 8.11 -13.63
CA ILE A 53 -1.38 7.31 -14.67
C ILE A 53 -2.89 7.51 -14.57
N ASP A 54 -3.47 8.25 -15.52
CA ASP A 54 -4.87 8.68 -15.50
C ASP A 54 -5.87 7.53 -15.30
N CYS A 55 -5.64 6.39 -15.97
CA CYS A 55 -6.54 5.25 -15.88
C CYS A 55 -6.56 4.59 -14.48
N ARG A 56 -5.56 4.88 -13.63
CA ARG A 56 -5.45 4.40 -12.24
C ARG A 56 -5.97 5.38 -11.21
N THR A 57 -6.07 6.66 -11.55
CA THR A 57 -6.49 7.71 -10.61
C THR A 57 -7.96 7.51 -10.22
N VAL A 58 -8.20 7.25 -8.93
CA VAL A 58 -9.54 7.15 -8.34
C VAL A 58 -9.70 8.25 -7.29
N PRO A 59 -10.90 8.86 -7.14
CA PRO A 59 -11.13 9.88 -6.12
C PRO A 59 -10.80 9.39 -4.71
N GLN A 60 -10.32 10.30 -3.86
CA GLN A 60 -10.23 10.06 -2.43
C GLN A 60 -11.64 10.15 -1.84
N ASP A 61 -12.24 8.99 -1.59
CA ASP A 61 -13.62 8.85 -1.15
C ASP A 61 -13.77 9.10 0.36
N THR A 62 -13.62 10.37 0.77
CA THR A 62 -13.73 10.79 2.19
C THR A 62 -15.09 10.47 2.82
N PHE A 63 -16.16 10.41 2.02
CA PHE A 63 -17.49 10.00 2.48
C PHE A 63 -17.53 8.60 3.09
N LEU A 64 -16.58 7.73 2.73
CA LEU A 64 -16.49 6.40 3.30
C LEU A 64 -16.06 6.43 4.75
N ASP A 65 -15.27 7.42 5.18
CA ASP A 65 -14.70 7.42 6.53
C ASP A 65 -15.82 7.51 7.59
N ASP A 66 -16.87 8.29 7.30
CA ASP A 66 -18.09 8.37 8.13
C ASP A 66 -18.86 7.04 8.13
N ILE A 67 -19.11 6.47 6.95
CA ILE A 67 -19.88 5.21 6.80
C ILE A 67 -19.16 4.06 7.50
N LEU A 68 -17.85 3.93 7.26
CA LEU A 68 -16.99 2.92 7.86
C LEU A 68 -16.94 3.06 9.39
N GLY A 69 -16.85 4.28 9.91
CA GLY A 69 -16.93 4.56 11.35
C GLY A 69 -18.20 3.99 11.98
N THR A 70 -19.36 4.17 11.32
CA THR A 70 -20.63 3.61 11.80
C THR A 70 -20.69 2.08 11.75
N MET A 71 -19.86 1.43 10.95
CA MET A 71 -19.86 -0.02 10.73
C MET A 71 -18.81 -0.78 11.55
N SER A 72 -18.00 -0.07 12.34
CA SER A 72 -16.98 -0.64 13.23
C SER A 72 -17.53 -1.60 14.30
N HIS A 73 -18.84 -1.58 14.54
CA HIS A 73 -19.52 -2.49 15.47
C HIS A 73 -19.70 -3.92 14.93
N PHE A 74 -19.57 -4.13 13.61
CA PHE A 74 -19.66 -5.48 13.03
C PHE A 74 -18.40 -6.29 13.31
N ASP A 75 -18.60 -7.59 13.48
CA ASP A 75 -17.53 -8.54 13.76
C ASP A 75 -16.57 -8.73 12.58
N THR A 76 -17.00 -8.43 11.36
CA THR A 76 -16.17 -8.50 10.15
C THR A 76 -15.19 -7.34 9.99
N TRP A 77 -15.31 -6.29 10.80
CA TRP A 77 -14.50 -5.08 10.68
C TRP A 77 -13.01 -5.33 10.97
N GLY A 78 -12.14 -4.86 10.07
CA GLY A 78 -10.68 -4.86 10.24
C GLY A 78 -9.98 -6.10 9.70
N PHE A 79 -10.74 -7.13 9.30
CA PHE A 79 -10.21 -8.39 8.82
C PHE A 79 -9.49 -8.26 7.48
N VAL A 80 -9.96 -7.40 6.58
CA VAL A 80 -9.38 -7.28 5.22
C VAL A 80 -7.98 -6.68 5.30
N PHE A 81 -7.77 -5.74 6.22
CA PHE A 81 -6.48 -5.07 6.38
C PHE A 81 -5.58 -5.74 7.43
N GLY A 82 -6.08 -6.73 8.16
CA GLY A 82 -5.33 -7.32 9.26
C GLY A 82 -4.88 -6.27 10.28
N ASP A 83 -5.80 -5.37 10.65
CA ASP A 83 -5.57 -4.24 11.58
C ASP A 83 -4.62 -3.14 11.11
N SER A 84 -4.23 -3.13 9.83
CA SER A 84 -3.33 -2.11 9.25
C SER A 84 -4.07 -0.90 8.62
N HIS A 85 -5.38 -0.73 8.86
CA HIS A 85 -6.21 0.36 8.29
C HIS A 85 -5.54 1.74 8.37
N GLY A 86 -5.03 2.12 9.54
CA GLY A 86 -4.43 3.44 9.76
C GLY A 86 -3.19 3.67 8.89
N LEU A 87 -2.38 2.64 8.68
CA LEU A 87 -1.19 2.72 7.81
C LEU A 87 -1.56 2.81 6.33
N PHE A 88 -2.53 2.01 5.87
CA PHE A 88 -2.99 2.10 4.49
C PHE A 88 -3.71 3.42 4.21
N GLY A 89 -4.36 4.00 5.22
CA GLY A 89 -5.00 5.31 5.15
C GLY A 89 -4.05 6.46 4.85
N THR A 90 -2.75 6.33 5.12
CA THR A 90 -1.75 7.38 4.82
C THR A 90 -1.24 7.33 3.38
N LEU A 91 -1.34 6.17 2.71
CA LEU A 91 -0.78 5.98 1.36
C LEU A 91 -1.27 6.99 0.31
N PRO A 92 -2.57 7.39 0.25
CA PRO A 92 -3.02 8.40 -0.69
C PRO A 92 -2.33 9.76 -0.47
N SER A 93 -2.14 10.17 0.78
CA SER A 93 -1.46 11.43 1.12
C SER A 93 0.02 11.39 0.76
N ILE A 94 0.69 10.25 0.97
CA ILE A 94 2.08 10.04 0.53
C ILE A 94 2.16 10.09 -1.00
N ALA A 95 1.20 9.50 -1.73
CA ALA A 95 1.15 9.54 -3.18
C ALA A 95 0.95 10.98 -3.72
N VAL A 96 0.15 11.80 -3.03
CA VAL A 96 -0.01 13.23 -3.35
C VAL A 96 1.27 14.00 -3.08
N LEU A 97 1.93 13.77 -1.93
CA LEU A 97 3.23 14.37 -1.62
C LEU A 97 4.26 14.02 -2.69
N ALA A 98 4.36 12.73 -3.06
CA ALA A 98 5.27 12.26 -4.09
C ALA A 98 5.01 12.94 -5.44
N ALA A 99 3.74 13.10 -5.83
CA ALA A 99 3.38 13.79 -7.07
C ALA A 99 3.79 15.28 -7.04
N ARG A 100 3.59 15.95 -5.90
CA ARG A 100 4.01 17.34 -5.72
C ARG A 100 5.53 17.48 -5.81
N ARG A 101 6.28 16.66 -5.06
CA ARG A 101 7.75 16.69 -5.01
C ARG A 101 8.41 16.46 -6.38
N LEU A 102 7.75 15.79 -7.32
CA LEU A 102 8.26 15.62 -8.69
C LEU A 102 8.29 16.91 -9.51
N THR A 103 7.51 17.92 -9.12
CA THR A 103 7.44 19.22 -9.82
C THR A 103 8.30 20.30 -9.19
N GLU A 104 8.89 19.99 -8.04
CA GLU A 104 9.60 20.94 -7.19
C GLU A 104 11.11 20.67 -7.22
N GLU A 105 11.93 21.67 -7.56
CA GLU A 105 13.39 21.55 -7.49
C GLU A 105 13.87 21.37 -6.03
N THR A 106 13.33 22.17 -5.12
CA THR A 106 13.55 22.08 -3.67
C THR A 106 12.22 21.90 -2.95
N ALA A 107 12.23 21.23 -1.80
CA ALA A 107 11.01 20.97 -1.04
C ALA A 107 10.36 22.30 -0.61
N SER A 108 9.11 22.51 -1.03
CA SER A 108 8.29 23.62 -0.54
C SER A 108 7.98 23.45 0.95
N GLN A 109 7.62 24.55 1.60
CA GLN A 109 7.21 24.54 3.00
C GLN A 109 6.00 23.61 3.21
N GLU A 110 5.04 23.63 2.29
CA GLU A 110 3.85 22.78 2.34
C GLU A 110 4.21 21.29 2.17
N SER A 111 5.17 20.96 1.31
CA SER A 111 5.68 19.59 1.19
C SER A 111 6.38 19.11 2.47
N LEU A 112 7.16 19.97 3.11
CA LEU A 112 7.83 19.67 4.38
C LEU A 112 6.82 19.46 5.52
N GLU A 113 5.82 20.34 5.63
CA GLU A 113 4.75 20.22 6.62
C GLU A 113 3.95 18.94 6.43
N MET A 114 3.60 18.60 5.18
CA MET A 114 2.91 17.35 4.86
C MET A 114 3.77 16.13 5.21
N TYR A 115 5.06 16.16 4.89
CA TYR A 115 6.00 15.11 5.26
C TYR A 115 6.07 14.91 6.78
N HIS A 116 6.24 15.99 7.55
CA HIS A 116 6.34 15.93 9.00
C HIS A 116 5.04 15.42 9.64
N ALA A 117 3.89 15.90 9.17
CA ALA A 117 2.59 15.43 9.65
C ALA A 117 2.39 13.93 9.40
N LEU A 118 2.73 13.45 8.19
CA LEU A 118 2.66 12.02 7.85
C LEU A 118 3.65 11.20 8.67
N HIS A 119 4.87 11.69 8.87
CA HIS A 119 5.88 11.01 9.67
C HIS A 119 5.41 10.82 11.12
N VAL A 120 4.87 11.88 11.74
CA VAL A 120 4.29 11.83 13.09
C VAL A 120 3.14 10.82 13.12
N GLN A 121 2.21 10.89 12.16
CA GLN A 121 1.08 9.98 12.07
C GLN A 121 1.51 8.50 12.00
N ILE A 122 2.53 8.15 11.21
CA ILE A 122 3.01 6.77 11.09
C ILE A 122 3.77 6.33 12.36
N THR A 123 4.53 7.25 12.98
CA THR A 123 5.30 6.99 14.20
C THR A 123 4.40 6.75 15.40
N GLU A 124 3.39 7.59 15.58
CA GLU A 124 2.45 7.54 16.71
C GLU A 124 1.32 6.53 16.48
N TRP A 125 1.19 5.98 15.26
CA TRP A 125 0.18 4.98 14.97
C TRP A 125 0.40 3.73 15.81
N ASN A 126 -0.65 3.35 16.56
CA ASN A 126 -0.72 2.11 17.31
C ASN A 126 -1.79 1.21 16.70
N PRO A 127 -1.54 -0.10 16.58
CA PRO A 127 -2.56 -1.02 16.11
C PRO A 127 -3.71 -1.12 17.11
N PRO A 128 -4.94 -1.37 16.64
CA PRO A 128 -6.07 -1.65 17.53
C PRO A 128 -5.80 -2.87 18.40
N GLU A 129 -6.55 -2.99 19.50
CA GLU A 129 -6.49 -4.16 20.38
C GLU A 129 -6.77 -5.44 19.59
N SER A 130 -5.90 -6.43 19.76
CA SER A 130 -6.01 -7.69 19.03
C SER A 130 -7.18 -8.51 19.57
N LYS A 131 -8.12 -8.84 18.69
CA LYS A 131 -9.19 -9.81 18.98
C LYS A 131 -8.76 -11.26 18.71
N VAL A 132 -7.49 -11.46 18.37
CA VAL A 132 -7.00 -12.70 17.79
C VAL A 132 -6.54 -13.67 18.88
N PRO A 133 -7.07 -14.91 18.92
CA PRO A 133 -6.69 -15.86 19.94
C PRO A 133 -5.32 -16.51 19.64
N GLY A 134 -4.45 -16.54 20.65
CA GLY A 134 -3.22 -17.34 20.66
C GLY A 134 -1.93 -16.57 20.33
N GLN A 135 -0.87 -16.87 21.08
CA GLN A 135 0.42 -16.18 21.02
C GLN A 135 1.07 -16.22 19.63
N LYS A 136 0.98 -17.35 18.92
CA LYS A 136 1.58 -17.50 17.59
C LYS A 136 0.97 -16.53 16.58
N LEU A 137 -0.35 -16.44 16.56
CA LEU A 137 -1.06 -15.61 15.59
C LEU A 137 -0.89 -14.11 15.93
N GLN A 138 -0.78 -13.79 17.22
CA GLN A 138 -0.40 -12.46 17.70
C GLN A 138 0.99 -12.04 17.20
N LEU A 139 2.00 -12.90 17.30
CA LEU A 139 3.34 -12.60 16.78
C LEU A 139 3.34 -12.41 15.26
N GLN A 140 2.60 -13.26 14.52
CA GLN A 140 2.44 -13.12 13.07
C GLN A 140 1.78 -11.80 12.70
N ARG A 141 0.76 -11.39 13.45
CA ARG A 141 0.09 -10.09 13.31
C ARG A 141 1.06 -8.93 13.51
N GLU A 142 1.77 -8.90 14.63
CA GLU A 142 2.73 -7.85 14.95
C GLU A 142 3.82 -7.73 13.87
N THR A 143 4.31 -8.87 13.39
CA THR A 143 5.27 -8.93 12.28
C THR A 143 4.72 -8.32 11.00
N ALA A 144 3.48 -8.69 10.61
CA ALA A 144 2.82 -8.13 9.43
C ALA A 144 2.59 -6.62 9.54
N LEU A 145 2.18 -6.13 10.71
CA LEU A 145 1.97 -4.71 10.95
C LEU A 145 3.29 -3.92 10.89
N ASN A 146 4.37 -4.48 11.42
CA ASN A 146 5.70 -3.87 11.32
C ASN A 146 6.18 -3.81 9.86
N LEU A 147 5.96 -4.87 9.07
CA LEU A 147 6.23 -4.86 7.63
C LEU A 147 5.50 -3.71 6.94
N CYS A 148 4.20 -3.57 7.18
CA CYS A 148 3.40 -2.49 6.60
C CYS A 148 3.92 -1.12 7.04
N ARG A 149 4.26 -0.93 8.32
CA ARG A 149 4.78 0.34 8.85
C ARG A 149 6.10 0.73 8.18
N GLU A 150 7.05 -0.21 8.07
CA GLU A 150 8.35 0.02 7.42
C GLU A 150 8.17 0.37 5.95
N ALA A 151 7.29 -0.31 5.23
CA ALA A 151 7.01 0.00 3.83
C ALA A 151 6.34 1.37 3.64
N THR A 152 5.45 1.76 4.56
CA THR A 152 4.85 3.10 4.56
C THR A 152 5.89 4.19 4.82
N PHE A 153 6.80 4.00 5.78
CA PHE A 153 7.93 4.91 5.97
C PHE A 153 8.84 4.97 4.75
N LEU A 154 9.20 3.82 4.18
CA LEU A 154 10.01 3.77 2.96
C LEU A 154 9.36 4.59 1.84
N TYR A 155 8.06 4.46 1.64
CA TYR A 155 7.35 5.26 0.64
C TYR A 155 7.44 6.76 0.96
N LEU A 156 7.15 7.16 2.20
CA LEU A 156 7.22 8.56 2.63
C LEU A 156 8.62 9.17 2.40
N GLU A 157 9.67 8.43 2.72
CA GLU A 157 11.06 8.87 2.52
C GLU A 157 11.37 9.05 1.03
N THR A 158 10.96 8.09 0.19
CA THR A 158 11.18 8.17 -1.26
C THR A 158 10.35 9.28 -1.92
N ALA A 159 9.22 9.66 -1.33
CA ALA A 159 8.40 10.78 -1.82
C ALA A 159 9.17 12.11 -1.74
N MET A 160 10.05 12.28 -0.73
CA MET A 160 10.85 13.50 -0.57
C MET A 160 12.08 13.55 -1.47
N VAL A 161 12.57 12.40 -1.92
CA VAL A 161 13.80 12.26 -2.71
C VAL A 161 13.51 11.47 -4.01
N PRO A 162 12.92 12.11 -5.03
CA PRO A 162 12.54 11.43 -6.27
C PRO A 162 13.72 10.84 -7.06
N ASP A 163 14.94 11.38 -6.88
CA ASP A 163 16.18 10.88 -7.47
C ASP A 163 17.19 10.47 -6.38
N ALA A 164 16.83 9.46 -5.58
CA ALA A 164 17.69 8.96 -4.52
C ALA A 164 18.93 8.19 -5.04
N THR A 165 19.02 7.88 -6.34
CA THR A 165 20.06 6.99 -6.88
C THR A 165 21.48 7.55 -6.81
N SER A 166 21.61 8.87 -6.69
CA SER A 166 22.90 9.58 -6.62
C SER A 166 23.37 9.90 -5.20
N ASP A 167 22.51 9.70 -4.19
CA ASP A 167 22.79 10.05 -2.80
C ASP A 167 23.03 8.81 -1.93
N THR A 168 24.29 8.52 -1.64
CA THR A 168 24.69 7.38 -0.81
C THR A 168 24.12 7.40 0.61
N GLN A 169 23.90 8.59 1.20
CA GLN A 169 23.38 8.71 2.55
C GLN A 169 21.89 8.39 2.58
N THR A 170 21.14 8.91 1.62
CA THR A 170 19.73 8.54 1.42
C THR A 170 19.61 7.05 1.17
N LEU A 171 20.41 6.47 0.26
CA LEU A 171 20.37 5.03 -0.01
C LEU A 171 20.65 4.18 1.22
N ALA A 172 21.62 4.56 2.06
CA ALA A 172 21.90 3.86 3.31
C ALA A 172 20.73 3.94 4.30
N LYS A 173 19.99 5.06 4.35
CA LYS A 173 18.77 5.20 5.15
C LYS A 173 17.66 4.29 4.63
N LEU A 174 17.42 4.31 3.32
CA LEU A 174 16.39 3.48 2.66
C LEU A 174 16.69 1.98 2.82
N GLN A 175 17.97 1.59 2.78
CA GLN A 175 18.39 0.20 2.94
C GLN A 175 17.97 -0.40 4.28
N LYS A 176 17.94 0.39 5.37
CA LYS A 176 17.48 -0.10 6.68
C LYS A 176 16.00 -0.53 6.65
N TYR A 177 15.15 0.26 6.01
CA TYR A 177 13.74 -0.10 5.82
C TYR A 177 13.62 -1.36 4.95
N LEU A 178 14.41 -1.47 3.88
CA LEU A 178 14.41 -2.65 3.00
C LEU A 178 14.79 -3.93 3.73
N ASP A 179 15.84 -3.87 4.55
CA ASP A 179 16.31 -5.02 5.33
C ASP A 179 15.24 -5.46 6.35
N ASN A 180 14.59 -4.51 7.03
CA ASN A 180 13.49 -4.79 7.95
C ASN A 180 12.27 -5.40 7.23
N ILE A 181 11.88 -4.86 6.07
CA ILE A 181 10.75 -5.36 5.29
C ILE A 181 10.98 -6.80 4.87
N ILE A 182 12.18 -7.14 4.38
CA ILE A 182 12.53 -8.51 4.00
C ILE A 182 12.47 -9.43 5.22
N TYR A 183 13.09 -9.02 6.33
CA TYR A 183 13.06 -9.79 7.57
C TYR A 183 11.62 -10.09 8.03
N TYR A 184 10.76 -9.07 8.10
CA TYR A 184 9.36 -9.26 8.50
C TYR A 184 8.58 -10.10 7.50
N ALA A 185 8.85 -9.98 6.20
CA ALA A 185 8.18 -10.76 5.16
C ALA A 185 8.49 -12.26 5.30
N GLU A 186 9.75 -12.60 5.58
CA GLU A 186 10.17 -13.97 5.84
C GLU A 186 9.55 -14.53 7.12
N GLN A 187 9.55 -13.75 8.21
CA GLN A 187 8.97 -14.18 9.50
C GLN A 187 7.45 -14.40 9.43
N ALA A 188 6.75 -13.60 8.64
CA ALA A 188 5.30 -13.70 8.46
C ALA A 188 4.87 -14.55 7.26
N ALA A 189 5.81 -15.15 6.53
CA ALA A 189 5.51 -16.01 5.39
C ALA A 189 4.60 -17.17 5.81
N GLY A 190 3.58 -17.46 5.00
CA GLY A 190 2.60 -18.50 5.30
C GLY A 190 1.57 -18.15 6.37
N SER A 191 1.64 -16.97 7.00
CA SER A 191 0.61 -16.47 7.93
C SER A 191 -0.63 -15.96 7.19
N PRO A 192 -1.81 -15.88 7.82
CA PRO A 192 -3.01 -15.31 7.18
C PRO A 192 -2.83 -13.85 6.69
N TYR A 193 -1.87 -13.11 7.26
CA TYR A 193 -1.58 -11.72 6.93
C TYR A 193 -0.80 -11.53 5.63
N GLU A 194 -0.31 -12.61 5.00
CA GLU A 194 0.45 -12.50 3.75
C GLU A 194 -0.35 -11.85 2.62
N THR A 195 -1.69 -11.88 2.69
CA THR A 195 -2.60 -11.27 1.71
C THR A 195 -2.42 -9.74 1.60
N ILE A 196 -1.94 -9.06 2.64
CA ILE A 196 -1.76 -7.60 2.61
C ILE A 196 -0.35 -7.16 2.19
N PHE A 197 0.57 -8.10 1.88
CA PHE A 197 1.98 -7.79 1.66
C PHE A 197 2.30 -7.27 0.25
N LEU A 198 1.45 -7.55 -0.75
CA LEU A 198 1.80 -7.26 -2.14
C LEU A 198 2.14 -5.78 -2.37
N GLY A 199 1.29 -4.86 -1.91
CA GLY A 199 1.54 -3.41 -2.00
C GLY A 199 2.86 -2.99 -1.33
N PRO A 200 3.04 -3.26 -0.02
CA PRO A 200 4.29 -3.05 0.69
C PRO A 200 5.54 -3.60 -0.02
N LEU A 201 5.47 -4.83 -0.52
CA LEU A 201 6.59 -5.49 -1.20
C LEU A 201 6.90 -4.88 -2.56
N ILE A 202 5.91 -4.36 -3.28
CA ILE A 202 6.14 -3.64 -4.54
C ILE A 202 6.81 -2.29 -4.29
N ILE A 203 6.36 -1.56 -3.27
CA ILE A 203 7.01 -0.31 -2.83
C ILE A 203 8.48 -0.62 -2.49
N ALA A 204 8.72 -1.62 -1.64
CA ALA A 204 10.07 -2.04 -1.26
C ALA A 204 10.90 -2.46 -2.48
N GLY A 205 10.38 -3.36 -3.30
CA GLY A 205 11.04 -3.87 -4.50
C GLY A 205 11.49 -2.76 -5.45
N SER A 206 10.68 -1.71 -5.60
CA SER A 206 11.03 -0.57 -6.45
C SER A 206 12.24 0.23 -5.98
N CYS A 207 12.56 0.13 -4.69
CA CYS A 207 13.72 0.78 -4.07
C CYS A 207 14.93 -0.16 -3.94
N MET A 208 14.81 -1.45 -4.26
CA MET A 208 15.90 -2.41 -4.10
C MET A 208 17.01 -2.18 -5.12
N VAL A 209 18.24 -1.98 -4.65
CA VAL A 209 19.45 -1.88 -5.47
C VAL A 209 20.26 -3.18 -5.46
N ARG A 210 20.22 -3.90 -4.33
CA ARG A 210 21.01 -5.11 -4.11
C ARG A 210 20.46 -6.33 -4.88
N PRO A 211 21.27 -7.04 -5.69
CA PRO A 211 20.80 -8.16 -6.50
C PRO A 211 20.22 -9.34 -5.70
N ASP A 212 20.77 -9.65 -4.53
CA ASP A 212 20.29 -10.72 -3.65
C ASP A 212 18.86 -10.46 -3.16
N GLN A 213 18.56 -9.22 -2.78
CA GLN A 213 17.22 -8.80 -2.36
C GLN A 213 16.21 -8.87 -3.49
N ARG A 214 16.62 -8.41 -4.68
CA ARG A 214 15.81 -8.49 -5.91
C ARG A 214 15.46 -9.94 -6.26
N GLN A 215 16.44 -10.83 -6.17
CA GLN A 215 16.26 -12.26 -6.45
C GLN A 215 15.33 -12.91 -5.44
N LEU A 216 15.51 -12.62 -4.14
CA LEU A 216 14.66 -13.14 -3.07
C LEU A 216 13.20 -12.71 -3.28
N LEU A 217 12.96 -11.42 -3.54
CA LEU A 217 11.61 -10.90 -3.79
C LEU A 217 10.99 -11.50 -5.05
N GLN A 218 11.75 -11.64 -6.14
CA GLN A 218 11.27 -12.30 -7.35
C GLN A 218 10.87 -13.75 -7.11
N ALA A 219 11.68 -14.51 -6.36
CA ALA A 219 11.37 -15.87 -6.00
C ALA A 219 10.06 -15.92 -5.21
N GLY A 220 9.93 -15.11 -4.15
CA GLY A 220 8.72 -15.05 -3.33
C GLY A 220 7.45 -14.68 -4.09
N LEU A 221 7.51 -13.69 -4.99
CA LEU A 221 6.37 -13.29 -5.81
C LEU A 221 5.97 -14.38 -6.83
N ARG A 222 6.94 -15.11 -7.40
CA ARG A 222 6.68 -16.17 -8.38
C ARG A 222 6.27 -17.49 -7.76
N SER A 223 6.71 -17.79 -6.54
CA SER A 223 6.38 -19.00 -5.80
C SER A 223 5.30 -18.79 -4.74
N ASN A 224 4.58 -17.67 -4.79
CA ASN A 224 3.56 -17.35 -3.80
C ASN A 224 2.46 -18.44 -3.76
N ARG A 225 2.11 -18.90 -2.55
CA ARG A 225 1.19 -20.03 -2.35
C ARG A 225 -0.22 -19.81 -2.90
N PHE A 226 -0.64 -18.56 -3.07
CA PHE A 226 -1.96 -18.23 -3.59
C PHE A 226 -2.00 -18.29 -5.13
N HIS A 227 -0.84 -18.44 -5.79
CA HIS A 227 -0.69 -18.53 -7.25
C HIS A 227 -1.41 -17.39 -7.98
N MET A 228 -1.46 -16.21 -7.35
CA MET A 228 -2.22 -15.08 -7.86
C MET A 228 -1.48 -14.40 -9.00
N HIS A 229 -2.17 -14.20 -10.12
CA HIS A 229 -1.59 -13.66 -11.34
C HIS A 229 -0.99 -12.25 -11.13
N HIS A 230 -1.56 -11.45 -10.23
CA HIS A 230 -1.02 -10.12 -9.91
C HIS A 230 0.37 -10.18 -9.26
N CYS A 231 0.74 -11.26 -8.56
CA CYS A 231 2.09 -11.44 -8.02
C CYS A 231 3.10 -11.67 -9.15
N LEU A 232 2.72 -12.43 -10.18
CA LEU A 232 3.53 -12.61 -11.39
C LEU A 232 3.70 -11.29 -12.15
N GLN A 233 2.61 -10.53 -12.30
CA GLN A 233 2.68 -9.19 -12.92
C GLN A 233 3.56 -8.23 -12.12
N ALA A 234 3.51 -8.27 -10.78
CA ALA A 234 4.37 -7.51 -9.91
C ALA A 234 5.85 -7.88 -10.09
N ALA A 235 6.16 -9.17 -10.15
CA ALA A 235 7.53 -9.65 -10.40
C ALA A 235 8.07 -9.15 -11.75
N SER A 236 7.28 -9.25 -12.82
CA SER A 236 7.66 -8.75 -14.14
C SER A 236 7.83 -7.23 -14.17
N LEU A 237 6.96 -6.49 -13.48
CA LEU A 237 7.07 -5.04 -13.39
C LEU A 237 8.38 -4.61 -12.72
N LEU A 238 8.71 -5.24 -11.59
CA LEU A 238 9.95 -4.97 -10.87
C LEU A 238 11.18 -5.34 -11.71
N GLU A 239 11.12 -6.46 -12.44
CA GLU A 239 12.18 -6.87 -13.36
C GLU A 239 12.42 -5.82 -14.46
N HIS A 240 11.37 -5.29 -15.06
CA HIS A 240 11.48 -4.21 -16.03
C HIS A 240 12.07 -2.94 -15.43
N LEU A 241 11.70 -2.59 -14.20
CA LEU A 241 12.25 -1.43 -13.50
C LEU A 241 13.76 -1.60 -13.23
N TRP A 242 14.17 -2.76 -12.70
CA TRP A 242 15.57 -3.03 -12.34
C TRP A 242 16.51 -3.14 -13.54
N ASN A 243 15.98 -3.58 -14.69
CA ASN A 243 16.71 -3.72 -15.94
C ASN A 243 16.59 -2.50 -16.85
N ASP A 244 16.10 -1.37 -16.35
CA ASP A 244 16.02 -0.13 -17.12
C ASP A 244 17.42 0.32 -17.57
N PRO A 245 17.66 0.53 -18.88
CA PRO A 245 18.99 0.87 -19.39
C PRO A 245 19.58 2.17 -18.85
N SER A 246 18.75 3.12 -18.40
CA SER A 246 19.25 4.37 -17.84
C SER A 246 19.79 4.20 -16.42
N GLY A 247 19.36 3.16 -15.71
CA GLY A 247 19.68 2.95 -14.29
C GLY A 247 19.08 4.01 -13.35
N ARG A 248 18.25 4.93 -13.85
CA ARG A 248 17.69 6.06 -13.10
C ARG A 248 16.30 5.80 -12.53
N LEU A 249 15.64 4.72 -12.94
CA LEU A 249 14.31 4.40 -12.42
C LEU A 249 14.44 3.80 -11.03
N PHE A 250 13.87 4.51 -10.05
CA PHE A 250 13.93 4.14 -8.65
C PHE A 250 12.63 4.49 -7.94
N GLY A 251 12.25 3.63 -7.01
CA GLY A 251 11.11 3.82 -6.14
C GLY A 251 9.76 3.88 -6.84
N PRO A 252 8.71 4.32 -6.12
CA PRO A 252 7.35 4.48 -6.62
C PRO A 252 7.23 5.37 -7.87
N TYR A 253 8.11 6.35 -8.04
CA TYR A 253 8.17 7.14 -9.27
C TYR A 253 8.70 6.31 -10.46
N GLY A 254 9.79 5.57 -10.27
CA GLY A 254 10.30 4.61 -11.24
C GLY A 254 9.26 3.56 -11.65
N LEU A 255 8.44 3.10 -10.70
CA LEU A 255 7.30 2.22 -10.99
C LEU A 255 6.31 2.86 -11.95
N ALA A 256 5.91 4.11 -11.71
CA ALA A 256 4.96 4.81 -12.59
C ALA A 256 5.47 4.92 -14.03
N ILE A 257 6.76 5.26 -14.21
CA ILE A 257 7.38 5.34 -15.53
C ILE A 257 7.41 3.96 -16.19
N THR A 258 7.83 2.93 -15.45
CA THR A 258 7.94 1.56 -15.96
C THR A 258 6.57 1.03 -16.39
N MET A 259 5.54 1.21 -15.54
CA MET A 259 4.15 0.85 -15.85
C MET A 259 3.68 1.50 -17.15
N ARG A 260 3.90 2.81 -17.31
CA ARG A 260 3.51 3.55 -18.51
C ARG A 260 4.23 3.04 -19.76
N ARG A 261 5.55 2.84 -19.67
CA ARG A 261 6.39 2.42 -20.80
C ARG A 261 6.03 1.03 -21.32
N HIS A 262 5.69 0.11 -20.40
CA HIS A 262 5.39 -1.28 -20.74
C HIS A 262 3.88 -1.58 -20.82
N GLY A 263 3.02 -0.55 -20.72
CA GLY A 263 1.56 -0.73 -20.77
C GLY A 263 1.00 -1.59 -19.63
N MET A 264 1.70 -1.67 -18.50
CA MET A 264 1.31 -2.50 -17.36
C MET A 264 0.36 -1.73 -16.44
N ASN A 265 -0.75 -2.36 -16.05
CA ASN A 265 -1.72 -1.78 -15.14
C ASN A 265 -1.96 -2.67 -13.91
N LEU A 266 -0.90 -2.83 -13.11
CA LEU A 266 -0.89 -3.74 -11.95
C LEU A 266 -1.85 -3.28 -10.86
N GLY A 267 -2.83 -4.11 -10.52
CA GLY A 267 -3.70 -3.89 -9.38
C GLY A 267 -3.24 -4.65 -8.13
N ILE A 268 -3.26 -3.99 -6.99
CA ILE A 268 -3.13 -4.64 -5.67
C ILE A 268 -4.51 -5.09 -5.25
N ALA A 269 -4.68 -6.40 -5.00
CA ALA A 269 -5.97 -7.02 -4.71
C ALA A 269 -5.80 -8.20 -3.76
#